data_AF-A0A527ZTH9-F1
#
_entry.id   AF-A0A527ZTH9-F1
#
_cell.length_a   1.000
_cell.length_b   1.000
_cell.length_c   1.000
_cell.angle_alpha   90.00
_cell.angle_beta   90.00
_cell.angle_gamma   90.00
#
_symmetry.space_group_name_H-M   'P 1'
#
loop_
_entity.id
_entity.type
_entity.pdbx_description
1 polymer ?
#
loop_
_entity_poly.entity_id
_entity_poly.type
_entity_poly.pdbx_seq_one_letter_code
_entity_poly.pdbx_strand_id
1 'polypeptide(L)'
;MDYPNPHSADASALGFLYQAQYALLRLWKEQSDDAVVFLETLDDVVLKTNGETILEQLKHSLSEKPDAITVASLNVWKTLKAWIDVLPNLDLPRTWLHLVTVAEISPNSPLQVLLSETESRDELVAALKEEARRVIQERTSAAANRTLLPHTKRAPACEAFLKLSDDVQAEILSRARIMPGQQNIRQIENELAKTLTSVLSKDQSQVAALMVEWWNRQIIHAHCGKRDKAIPRFELVKRHMEIVADIEHDTLVDYFAVELPPESHKSHPMVANQISLVGGTEAEFRRAVTNEWRARETRSRWSTEN
;
A
#
# COMPACT_ATOMS: atom_id res chain seq x y z
N MET A 1 -12.34 26.46 3.41
CA MET A 1 -11.20 27.39 3.52
C MET A 1 -9.97 26.52 3.66
N ASP A 2 -9.27 26.22 2.57
CA ASP A 2 -8.09 25.36 2.63
C ASP A 2 -6.85 26.24 2.72
N TYR A 3 -6.52 26.65 3.95
CA TYR A 3 -5.17 27.10 4.21
C TYR A 3 -4.28 25.85 4.23
N PRO A 4 -3.26 25.75 3.35
CA PRO A 4 -2.37 24.60 3.35
C PRO A 4 -1.67 24.51 4.70
N ASN A 5 -1.92 23.41 5.43
CA ASN A 5 -1.27 23.16 6.70
C ASN A 5 0.22 22.85 6.44
N PRO A 6 1.17 23.70 6.87
CA PRO A 6 2.61 23.48 6.66
C PRO A 6 3.14 22.23 7.39
N HIS A 7 2.35 21.68 8.32
CA HIS A 7 2.60 20.44 9.03
C HIS A 7 1.63 19.32 8.62
N SER A 8 1.00 19.41 7.44
CA SER A 8 0.16 18.34 6.92
C SER A 8 0.96 17.04 6.83
N ALA A 9 0.40 15.97 7.42
CA ALA A 9 0.92 14.62 7.32
C ALA A 9 0.23 13.81 6.20
N ASP A 10 -0.61 14.46 5.39
CA ASP A 10 -1.51 13.78 4.43
C ASP A 10 -0.71 12.97 3.41
N ALA A 11 0.39 13.52 2.89
CA ALA A 11 1.24 12.82 1.93
C ALA A 11 1.88 11.56 2.53
N SER A 12 2.32 11.62 3.79
CA SER A 12 2.90 10.47 4.50
C SER A 12 1.83 9.43 4.83
N ALA A 13 0.67 9.85 5.33
CA ALA A 13 -0.45 8.97 5.62
C ALA A 13 -0.95 8.25 4.36
N LEU A 14 -1.09 8.98 3.25
CA LEU A 14 -1.47 8.40 1.95
C LEU A 14 -0.41 7.44 1.42
N GLY A 15 0.88 7.73 1.62
CA GLY A 15 1.97 6.81 1.26
C GLY A 15 1.83 5.48 1.99
N PHE A 16 1.59 5.52 3.30
CA PHE A 16 1.41 4.32 4.12
C PHE A 16 0.14 3.53 3.74
N LEU A 17 -0.99 4.21 3.55
CA LEU A 17 -2.22 3.57 3.11
C LEU A 17 -2.07 2.95 1.71
N TYR A 18 -1.29 3.58 0.82
CA TYR A 18 -0.99 3.02 -0.50
C TYR A 18 -0.20 1.73 -0.40
N GLN A 19 0.84 1.67 0.44
CA GLN A 19 1.60 0.43 0.66
C GLN A 19 0.70 -0.68 1.19
N ALA A 20 -0.15 -0.37 2.17
CA ALA A 20 -1.10 -1.33 2.72
C ALA A 20 -2.05 -1.88 1.65
N GLN A 21 -2.72 -1.03 0.88
CA GLN A 21 -3.67 -1.50 -0.15
C GLN A 21 -2.96 -2.17 -1.34
N TYR A 22 -1.77 -1.70 -1.72
CA TYR A 22 -0.99 -2.34 -2.77
C TYR A 22 -0.63 -3.77 -2.36
N ALA A 23 -0.19 -3.98 -1.12
CA ALA A 23 0.11 -5.29 -0.56
C ALA A 23 -1.09 -6.26 -0.63
N LEU A 24 -2.32 -5.77 -0.38
CA LEU A 24 -3.55 -6.56 -0.54
C LEU A 24 -3.70 -7.06 -1.98
N LEU A 25 -3.68 -6.16 -2.95
CA LEU A 25 -3.84 -6.50 -4.36
C LEU A 25 -2.69 -7.39 -4.86
N ARG A 26 -1.47 -7.11 -4.39
CA ARG A 26 -0.25 -7.87 -4.70
C ARG A 26 -0.37 -9.31 -4.22
N LEU A 27 -0.80 -9.53 -2.98
CA LEU A 27 -1.00 -10.86 -2.39
C LEU A 27 -2.18 -11.59 -3.04
N TRP A 28 -3.27 -10.88 -3.34
CA TRP A 28 -4.43 -11.46 -4.01
C TRP A 28 -4.10 -12.07 -5.38
N LYS A 29 -3.23 -11.38 -6.14
CA LYS A 29 -2.80 -11.81 -7.48
C LYS A 29 -1.86 -13.02 -7.45
N GLU A 30 -1.26 -13.34 -6.32
CA GLU A 30 -0.45 -14.55 -6.18
C GLU A 30 -1.30 -15.81 -6.39
N GLN A 31 -0.68 -16.83 -6.97
CA GLN A 31 -1.31 -18.14 -7.17
C GLN A 31 -0.89 -19.15 -6.11
N SER A 32 0.28 -18.97 -5.50
CA SER A 32 0.77 -19.89 -4.48
C SER A 32 0.08 -19.66 -3.15
N ASP A 33 -0.45 -20.72 -2.55
CA ASP A 33 -1.10 -20.66 -1.23
C ASP A 33 -0.10 -20.41 -0.09
N ASP A 34 1.18 -20.70 -0.31
CA ASP A 34 2.26 -20.43 0.64
C ASP A 34 2.77 -18.98 0.59
N ALA A 35 2.20 -18.14 -0.29
CA ALA A 35 2.59 -16.75 -0.42
C ALA A 35 2.29 -15.98 0.88
N VAL A 36 3.24 -15.15 1.32
CA VAL A 36 3.13 -14.34 2.54
C VAL A 36 3.64 -12.93 2.26
N VAL A 37 2.86 -11.93 2.69
CA VAL A 37 3.30 -10.53 2.65
C VAL A 37 3.65 -10.02 4.03
N PHE A 38 4.66 -9.17 4.09
CA PHE A 38 5.08 -8.38 5.24
C PHE A 38 5.07 -6.90 4.83
N LEU A 39 4.62 -6.02 5.72
CA LEU A 39 4.66 -4.56 5.52
C LEU A 39 5.69 -3.91 6.43
N GLU A 40 6.40 -2.92 5.89
CA GLU A 40 7.38 -2.09 6.61
C GLU A 40 8.40 -2.97 7.37
N THR A 41 9.10 -3.83 6.61
CA THR A 41 10.15 -4.73 7.13
C THR A 41 11.49 -4.48 6.45
N LEU A 42 11.91 -5.35 5.53
CA LEU A 42 13.12 -5.13 4.72
C LEU A 42 12.90 -4.07 3.62
N ASP A 43 11.66 -3.87 3.22
CA ASP A 43 11.21 -2.82 2.31
C ASP A 43 9.76 -2.44 2.66
N ASP A 44 9.17 -1.53 1.89
CA ASP A 44 7.78 -1.09 2.06
C ASP A 44 6.81 -2.29 2.06
N VAL A 45 6.93 -3.16 1.05
CA VAL A 45 6.22 -4.42 0.91
C VAL A 45 7.23 -5.53 0.64
N VAL A 46 7.14 -6.63 1.39
CA VAL A 46 7.96 -7.83 1.15
C VAL A 46 7.04 -9.00 0.89
N LEU A 47 7.18 -9.64 -0.27
CA LEU A 47 6.47 -10.87 -0.60
C LEU A 47 7.45 -12.04 -0.55
N LYS A 48 7.05 -13.13 0.11
CA LYS A 48 7.71 -14.43 0.02
C LYS A 48 6.77 -15.39 -0.68
N THR A 49 7.23 -16.03 -1.76
CA THR A 49 6.42 -16.94 -2.59
C THR A 49 7.37 -17.90 -3.32
N ASN A 50 7.01 -19.18 -3.44
CA ASN A 50 7.79 -20.18 -4.18
C ASN A 50 9.29 -20.26 -3.81
N GLY A 51 9.66 -20.00 -2.55
CA GLY A 51 11.04 -20.00 -2.08
C GLY A 51 11.87 -18.76 -2.47
N GLU A 52 11.27 -17.79 -3.14
CA GLU A 52 11.87 -16.48 -3.44
C GLU A 52 11.36 -15.39 -2.50
N THR A 53 12.15 -14.34 -2.34
CA THR A 53 11.76 -13.11 -1.65
C THR A 53 11.75 -11.96 -2.65
N ILE A 54 10.72 -11.13 -2.61
CA ILE A 54 10.58 -9.94 -3.45
C ILE A 54 10.43 -8.74 -2.52
N LEU A 55 11.38 -7.82 -2.57
CA LEU A 55 11.35 -6.55 -1.86
C LEU A 55 10.80 -5.49 -2.82
N GLU A 56 9.68 -4.89 -2.47
CA GLU A 56 8.99 -3.90 -3.29
C GLU A 56 9.05 -2.55 -2.59
N GLN A 57 9.76 -1.60 -3.21
CA GLN A 57 9.90 -0.21 -2.76
C GLN A 57 8.93 0.66 -3.55
N LEU A 58 7.93 1.25 -2.89
CA LEU A 58 6.81 1.90 -3.56
C LEU A 58 7.04 3.40 -3.71
N LYS A 59 6.58 3.95 -4.84
CA LYS A 59 6.58 5.39 -5.14
C LYS A 59 5.18 5.81 -5.58
N HIS A 60 4.44 6.34 -4.61
CA HIS A 60 3.10 6.86 -4.79
C HIS A 60 3.11 8.32 -5.26
N SER A 61 2.13 8.68 -6.08
CA SER A 61 1.80 10.07 -6.43
C SER A 61 0.31 10.14 -6.78
N LEU A 62 -0.32 11.25 -6.41
CA LEU A 62 -1.69 11.59 -6.85
C LEU A 62 -1.70 12.52 -8.07
N SER A 63 -0.52 12.88 -8.61
CA SER A 63 -0.45 13.64 -9.87
C SER A 63 -1.08 12.82 -10.98
N GLU A 64 -1.93 13.46 -11.80
CA GLU A 64 -2.50 12.83 -13.00
C GLU A 64 -1.42 12.45 -14.02
N LYS A 65 -0.32 13.21 -14.04
CA LYS A 65 0.84 12.98 -14.89
C LYS A 65 2.10 13.09 -14.04
N PRO A 66 2.49 12.02 -13.33
CA PRO A 66 3.74 12.01 -12.58
C PRO A 66 4.93 12.10 -13.55
N ASP A 67 6.00 12.80 -13.13
CA ASP A 67 7.21 12.92 -13.95
C ASP A 67 7.82 11.55 -14.23
N ALA A 68 8.16 11.30 -15.50
CA ALA A 68 8.78 10.06 -15.91
C ALA A 68 10.12 9.83 -15.20
N ILE A 69 10.36 8.59 -14.76
CA ILE A 69 11.59 8.26 -14.05
C ILE A 69 12.76 8.09 -15.03
N THR A 70 13.90 8.61 -14.62
CA THR A 70 15.18 8.57 -15.33
C THR A 70 16.28 8.18 -14.35
N VAL A 71 17.49 7.90 -14.85
CA VAL A 71 18.68 7.63 -14.03
C VAL A 71 18.95 8.77 -13.03
N ALA A 72 18.58 10.02 -13.36
CA ALA A 72 18.78 11.17 -12.47
C ALA A 72 17.68 11.31 -11.39
N SER A 73 16.55 10.60 -11.51
CA SER A 73 15.40 10.81 -10.63
C SER A 73 15.74 10.48 -9.17
N LEU A 74 15.39 11.38 -8.25
CA LEU A 74 15.64 11.22 -6.81
C LEU A 74 15.09 9.90 -6.26
N ASN A 75 13.92 9.48 -6.74
CA ASN A 75 13.28 8.24 -6.30
C ASN A 75 14.13 7.00 -6.63
N VAL A 76 14.80 6.97 -7.79
CA VAL A 76 15.70 5.87 -8.18
C VAL A 76 16.85 5.76 -7.19
N TRP A 77 17.50 6.89 -6.90
CA TRP A 77 18.62 6.94 -5.96
C TRP A 77 18.22 6.57 -4.52
N LYS A 78 17.08 7.08 -4.04
CA LYS A 78 16.57 6.70 -2.71
C LYS A 78 16.26 5.20 -2.62
N THR A 79 15.67 4.63 -3.67
CA THR A 79 15.39 3.20 -3.75
C THR A 79 16.68 2.37 -3.74
N LEU A 80 17.66 2.72 -4.58
CA LEU A 80 18.97 2.06 -4.58
C LEU A 80 19.61 2.12 -3.18
N LYS A 81 19.56 3.28 -2.51
CA LYS A 81 20.11 3.40 -1.16
C LYS A 81 19.41 2.48 -0.16
N ALA A 82 18.08 2.39 -0.20
CA ALA A 82 17.32 1.49 0.67
C ALA A 82 17.76 0.03 0.47
N TRP A 83 17.89 -0.43 -0.78
CA TRP A 83 18.36 -1.78 -1.08
C TRP A 83 19.80 -2.02 -0.63
N ILE A 84 20.69 -1.05 -0.82
CA ILE A 84 22.09 -1.14 -0.36
C ILE A 84 22.16 -1.27 1.17
N ASP A 85 21.30 -0.56 1.89
CA ASP A 85 21.29 -0.57 3.36
C ASP A 85 20.86 -1.92 3.94
N VAL A 86 19.93 -2.60 3.27
CA VAL A 86 19.46 -3.93 3.70
C VAL A 86 20.24 -5.08 3.09
N LEU A 87 21.06 -4.82 2.07
CA LEU A 87 21.85 -5.82 1.34
C LEU A 87 22.58 -6.85 2.22
N PRO A 88 23.21 -6.48 3.35
CA PRO A 88 23.88 -7.45 4.22
C PRO A 88 22.95 -8.50 4.85
N ASN A 89 21.64 -8.25 4.85
CA ASN A 89 20.62 -9.13 5.41
C ASN A 89 19.89 -9.96 4.34
N LEU A 90 20.26 -9.83 3.06
CA LEU A 90 19.59 -10.49 1.96
C LEU A 90 20.33 -11.74 1.49
N ASP A 91 19.58 -12.79 1.15
CA ASP A 91 20.03 -13.84 0.25
C ASP A 91 19.78 -13.35 -1.19
N LEU A 92 20.69 -12.53 -1.72
CA LEU A 92 20.51 -11.83 -2.99
C LEU A 92 20.20 -12.76 -4.18
N PRO A 93 20.83 -13.96 -4.32
CA PRO A 93 20.45 -14.93 -5.35
C PRO A 93 19.01 -15.44 -5.29
N ARG A 94 18.29 -15.24 -4.18
CA ARG A 94 16.87 -15.59 -4.02
C ARG A 94 16.00 -14.36 -3.77
N THR A 95 16.55 -13.17 -3.94
CA THR A 95 15.87 -11.91 -3.65
C THR A 95 15.76 -11.05 -4.90
N TRP A 96 14.53 -10.71 -5.28
CA TRP A 96 14.25 -9.69 -6.28
C TRP A 96 14.00 -8.33 -5.62
N LEU A 97 14.49 -7.26 -6.26
CA LEU A 97 14.41 -5.88 -5.79
C LEU A 97 13.57 -5.07 -6.78
N HIS A 98 12.36 -4.69 -6.40
CA HIS A 98 11.38 -4.10 -7.29
C HIS A 98 11.11 -2.63 -6.91
N LEU A 99 11.34 -1.73 -7.85
CA LEU A 99 10.83 -0.36 -7.76
C LEU A 99 9.42 -0.31 -8.35
N VAL A 100 8.43 -0.15 -7.49
CA VAL A 100 7.02 -0.05 -7.89
C VAL A 100 6.64 1.43 -7.93
N THR A 101 6.16 1.92 -9.08
CA THR A 101 5.91 3.35 -9.24
C THR A 101 4.69 3.62 -10.12
N VAL A 102 3.94 4.67 -9.76
CA VAL A 102 2.83 5.18 -10.59
C VAL A 102 3.34 5.94 -11.82
N ALA A 103 4.61 6.36 -11.80
CA ALA A 103 5.26 7.03 -12.92
C ALA A 103 5.71 6.05 -14.01
N GLU A 104 5.72 6.52 -15.26
CA GLU A 104 6.32 5.79 -16.39
C GLU A 104 7.84 5.94 -16.41
N ILE A 105 8.53 5.03 -17.10
CA ILE A 105 9.96 5.19 -17.42
C ILE A 105 10.08 6.11 -18.64
N SER A 106 11.04 7.03 -18.61
CA SER A 106 11.34 7.84 -19.79
C SER A 106 11.78 6.95 -20.96
N PRO A 107 11.21 7.09 -22.18
CA PRO A 107 11.40 6.14 -23.28
C PRO A 107 12.84 5.79 -23.63
N ASN A 108 13.75 6.77 -23.53
CA ASN A 108 15.17 6.64 -23.86
C ASN A 108 16.06 6.41 -22.61
N SER A 109 15.46 6.08 -21.46
CA SER A 109 16.24 5.85 -20.25
C SER A 109 16.90 4.47 -20.28
N PRO A 110 18.18 4.35 -19.85
CA PRO A 110 18.80 3.05 -19.61
C PRO A 110 18.04 2.18 -18.60
N LEU A 111 17.12 2.76 -17.81
CA LEU A 111 16.27 2.02 -16.87
C LEU A 111 15.29 1.05 -17.55
N GLN A 112 15.03 1.20 -18.86
CA GLN A 112 14.09 0.34 -19.59
C GLN A 112 14.45 -1.14 -19.51
N VAL A 113 15.75 -1.46 -19.45
CA VAL A 113 16.22 -2.85 -19.32
C VAL A 113 15.63 -3.53 -18.07
N LEU A 114 15.35 -2.77 -16.99
CA LEU A 114 14.80 -3.30 -15.73
C LEU A 114 13.34 -3.79 -15.85
N LEU A 115 12.71 -3.64 -17.02
CA LEU A 115 11.41 -4.25 -17.32
C LEU A 115 11.54 -5.75 -17.62
N SER A 116 12.69 -6.21 -18.09
CA SER A 116 12.98 -7.60 -18.43
C SER A 116 13.94 -8.25 -17.43
N GLU A 117 13.87 -9.57 -17.27
CA GLU A 117 14.82 -10.36 -16.46
C GLU A 117 16.10 -10.70 -17.22
N THR A 118 16.06 -10.66 -18.54
CA THR A 118 17.09 -11.25 -19.40
C THR A 118 17.99 -10.23 -20.08
N GLU A 119 17.60 -8.95 -20.07
CA GLU A 119 18.39 -7.89 -20.70
C GLU A 119 19.64 -7.55 -19.90
N SER A 120 20.77 -7.35 -20.59
CA SER A 120 22.03 -6.97 -19.95
C SER A 120 21.89 -5.66 -19.16
N ARG A 121 22.59 -5.61 -18.02
CA ARG A 121 22.63 -4.44 -17.12
C ARG A 121 23.85 -3.56 -17.34
N ASP A 122 24.75 -3.91 -18.26
CA ASP A 122 26.07 -3.26 -18.36
C ASP A 122 25.97 -1.76 -18.65
N GLU A 123 25.16 -1.37 -19.64
CA GLU A 123 24.94 0.05 -19.98
C GLU A 123 24.28 0.82 -18.84
N LEU A 124 23.34 0.18 -18.13
CA LEU A 124 22.69 0.78 -16.97
C LEU A 124 23.67 0.98 -15.81
N VAL A 125 24.52 -0.01 -15.52
CA VAL A 125 25.56 0.08 -14.49
C VAL A 125 26.50 1.25 -14.82
N ALA A 126 26.94 1.38 -16.07
CA ALA A 126 27.78 2.48 -16.52
C ALA A 126 27.08 3.84 -16.34
N ALA A 127 25.83 3.97 -16.80
CA ALA A 127 25.07 5.21 -16.68
C ALA A 127 24.84 5.64 -15.22
N LEU A 128 24.56 4.69 -14.32
CA LEU A 128 24.43 4.96 -12.88
C LEU A 128 25.76 5.41 -12.26
N LYS A 129 26.88 4.76 -12.63
CA LYS A 129 28.22 5.17 -12.18
C LYS A 129 28.56 6.59 -12.63
N GLU A 130 28.30 6.92 -13.89
CA GLU A 130 28.55 8.25 -14.44
C GLU A 130 27.72 9.31 -13.73
N GLU A 131 26.42 9.06 -13.54
CA GLU A 131 25.54 9.99 -12.83
C GLU A 131 25.96 10.18 -11.36
N ALA A 132 26.33 9.10 -10.66
CA ALA A 132 26.83 9.19 -9.29
C ALA A 132 28.12 10.01 -9.19
N ARG A 133 29.07 9.79 -10.10
CA ARG A 133 30.33 10.55 -10.14
C ARG A 133 30.07 12.03 -10.46
N ARG A 134 29.16 12.32 -11.40
CA ARG A 134 28.75 13.68 -11.73
C ARG A 134 28.20 14.40 -10.50
N VAL A 135 27.29 13.77 -9.76
CA VAL A 135 26.70 14.32 -8.53
C VAL A 135 27.77 14.66 -7.49
N ILE A 136 28.72 13.74 -7.25
CA ILE A 136 29.80 13.96 -6.27
C ILE A 136 30.76 15.05 -6.75
N GLN A 137 31.09 15.08 -8.04
CA GLN A 137 31.97 16.09 -8.63
C GLN A 137 31.37 17.49 -8.52
N GLU A 138 30.09 17.66 -8.90
CA GLU A 138 29.39 18.94 -8.79
C GLU A 138 29.33 19.44 -7.33
N ARG A 139 29.18 18.52 -6.37
CA ARG A 139 29.21 18.85 -4.94
C ARG A 139 30.60 19.26 -4.47
N THR A 140 31.64 18.54 -4.90
CA THR A 140 33.03 18.86 -4.56
C THR A 140 33.41 20.24 -5.11
N SER A 141 33.02 20.54 -6.35
CA SER A 141 33.21 21.85 -6.97
C SER A 141 32.43 22.95 -6.25
N ALA A 142 31.18 22.72 -5.84
CA ALA A 142 30.40 23.68 -5.05
C ALA A 142 31.04 23.94 -3.67
N ALA A 143 31.53 22.90 -3.00
CA ALA A 143 32.23 23.02 -1.72
C ALA A 143 33.52 23.85 -1.86
N ALA A 144 34.32 23.60 -2.90
CA ALA A 144 35.53 24.37 -3.19
C ALA A 144 35.23 25.85 -3.45
N ASN A 145 34.11 26.13 -4.14
CA ASN A 145 33.63 27.48 -4.42
C ASN A 145 32.83 28.11 -3.27
N ARG A 146 32.69 27.42 -2.12
CA ARG A 146 31.91 27.85 -0.94
C ARG A 146 30.45 28.24 -1.29
N THR A 147 29.85 27.55 -2.25
CA THR A 147 28.45 27.72 -2.64
C THR A 147 27.55 26.66 -2.00
N LEU A 148 26.23 26.83 -2.13
CA LEU A 148 25.26 25.86 -1.66
C LEU A 148 25.48 24.50 -2.35
N LEU A 149 25.59 23.44 -1.56
CA LEU A 149 25.83 22.10 -2.09
C LEU A 149 24.60 21.59 -2.88
N PRO A 150 24.74 21.28 -4.18
CA PRO A 150 23.66 20.72 -4.97
C PRO A 150 23.39 19.26 -4.58
N HIS A 151 22.26 18.71 -5.06
CA HIS A 151 21.92 17.28 -4.95
C HIS A 151 21.83 16.70 -3.53
N THR A 152 21.65 17.54 -2.51
CA THR A 152 21.67 17.12 -1.09
C THR A 152 20.82 15.90 -0.78
N LYS A 153 19.67 15.73 -1.46
CA LYS A 153 18.75 14.60 -1.24
C LYS A 153 19.19 13.28 -1.86
N ARG A 154 20.01 13.28 -2.93
CA ARG A 154 20.44 12.06 -3.65
C ARG A 154 21.92 11.73 -3.49
N ALA A 155 22.75 12.69 -3.10
CA ALA A 155 24.19 12.49 -2.95
C ALA A 155 24.57 11.32 -2.01
N PRO A 156 23.94 11.13 -0.83
CA PRO A 156 24.26 9.99 0.03
C PRO A 156 24.01 8.63 -0.63
N ALA A 157 23.05 8.56 -1.54
CA ALA A 157 22.76 7.36 -2.31
C ALA A 157 23.81 7.12 -3.41
N CYS A 158 24.22 8.17 -4.13
CA CYS A 158 25.29 8.11 -5.12
C CYS A 158 26.62 7.66 -4.48
N GLU A 159 26.95 8.19 -3.30
CA GLU A 159 28.14 7.82 -2.54
C GLU A 159 28.08 6.35 -2.09
N ALA A 160 26.93 5.90 -1.55
CA ALA A 160 26.75 4.51 -1.14
C ALA A 160 26.89 3.54 -2.31
N PHE A 161 26.30 3.87 -3.47
CA PHE A 161 26.42 3.05 -4.67
C PHE A 161 27.89 2.94 -5.12
N LEU A 162 28.61 4.05 -5.21
CA LEU A 162 30.02 4.06 -5.62
C LEU A 162 30.98 3.42 -4.61
N LYS A 163 30.56 3.25 -3.34
CA LYS A 163 31.34 2.55 -2.32
C LYS A 163 31.31 1.03 -2.47
N LEU A 164 30.30 0.49 -3.14
CA LEU A 164 30.22 -0.93 -3.46
C LEU A 164 31.30 -1.31 -4.48
N SER A 165 31.74 -2.57 -4.46
CA SER A 165 32.58 -3.10 -5.54
C SER A 165 31.79 -3.19 -6.84
N ASP A 166 32.50 -3.20 -7.96
CA ASP A 166 31.90 -3.31 -9.30
C ASP A 166 31.03 -4.57 -9.44
N ASP A 167 31.47 -5.69 -8.87
CA ASP A 167 30.72 -6.96 -8.89
C ASP A 167 29.39 -6.84 -8.13
N VAL A 168 29.40 -6.22 -6.94
CA VAL A 168 28.18 -6.06 -6.12
C VAL A 168 27.20 -5.08 -6.76
N GLN A 169 27.70 -4.04 -7.44
CA GLN A 169 26.85 -3.14 -8.21
C GLN A 169 26.18 -3.84 -9.39
N ALA A 170 26.88 -4.74 -10.07
CA ALA A 170 26.30 -5.55 -11.14
C ALA A 170 25.28 -6.56 -10.59
N GLU A 171 25.61 -7.24 -9.49
CA GLU A 171 24.76 -8.25 -8.87
C GLU A 171 23.44 -7.66 -8.37
N ILE A 172 23.47 -6.54 -7.65
CA ILE A 172 22.24 -5.90 -7.15
C ILE A 172 21.33 -5.46 -8.31
N LEU A 173 21.89 -4.98 -9.42
CA LEU A 173 21.14 -4.55 -10.60
C LEU A 173 20.64 -5.73 -11.46
N SER A 174 21.32 -6.88 -11.43
CA SER A 174 20.82 -8.11 -12.04
C SER A 174 19.54 -8.63 -11.37
N ARG A 175 19.37 -8.30 -10.09
CA ARG A 175 18.18 -8.63 -9.28
C ARG A 175 17.17 -7.48 -9.18
N ALA A 176 17.44 -6.35 -9.85
CA ALA A 176 16.55 -5.21 -9.84
C ALA A 176 15.52 -5.27 -10.98
N ARG A 177 14.30 -4.81 -10.67
CA ARG A 177 13.21 -4.59 -11.63
C ARG A 177 12.50 -3.27 -11.37
N ILE A 178 11.84 -2.76 -12.39
CA ILE A 178 10.92 -1.62 -12.25
C ILE A 178 9.54 -2.06 -12.72
N MET A 179 8.53 -1.76 -11.91
CA MET A 179 7.12 -1.92 -12.25
C MET A 179 6.53 -0.51 -12.44
N PRO A 180 6.58 0.07 -13.65
CA PRO A 180 6.05 1.40 -13.91
C PRO A 180 4.53 1.38 -14.11
N GLY A 181 3.94 2.57 -14.21
CA GLY A 181 2.53 2.73 -14.62
C GLY A 181 1.53 2.09 -13.66
N GLN A 182 1.92 1.89 -12.40
CA GLN A 182 1.05 1.27 -11.41
C GLN A 182 -0.09 2.21 -11.03
N GLN A 183 -1.22 1.61 -10.64
CA GLN A 183 -2.37 2.39 -10.19
C GLN A 183 -2.06 3.08 -8.86
N ASN A 184 -2.61 4.29 -8.67
CA ASN A 184 -2.55 4.99 -7.39
C ASN A 184 -3.65 4.48 -6.44
N ILE A 185 -3.60 4.93 -5.18
CA ILE A 185 -4.50 4.44 -4.12
C ILE A 185 -5.99 4.56 -4.46
N ARG A 186 -6.40 5.55 -5.28
CA ARG A 186 -7.81 5.77 -5.64
C ARG A 186 -8.40 4.64 -6.49
N GLN A 187 -7.55 3.82 -7.11
CA GLN A 187 -7.97 2.79 -8.07
C GLN A 187 -7.74 1.37 -7.56
N ILE A 188 -7.01 1.17 -6.46
CA ILE A 188 -6.64 -0.19 -6.01
C ILE A 188 -7.88 -1.03 -5.69
N GLU A 189 -8.87 -0.47 -5.01
CA GLU A 189 -10.11 -1.19 -4.68
C GLU A 189 -10.88 -1.61 -5.94
N ASN A 190 -10.97 -0.71 -6.93
CA ASN A 190 -11.59 -1.01 -8.22
C ASN A 190 -10.83 -2.10 -8.98
N GLU A 191 -9.49 -2.08 -8.94
CA GLU A 191 -8.67 -3.12 -9.54
C GLU A 191 -8.83 -4.45 -8.81
N LEU A 192 -8.95 -4.45 -7.47
CA LEU A 192 -9.26 -5.65 -6.71
C LEU A 192 -10.61 -6.24 -7.15
N ALA A 193 -11.66 -5.42 -7.21
CA ALA A 193 -13.00 -5.85 -7.66
C ALA A 193 -12.97 -6.55 -9.03
N LYS A 194 -12.24 -5.98 -10.01
CA LYS A 194 -12.08 -6.59 -11.34
C LYS A 194 -11.39 -7.95 -11.33
N THR A 195 -10.57 -8.23 -10.32
CA THR A 195 -9.86 -9.51 -10.18
C THR A 195 -10.68 -10.60 -9.48
N LEU A 196 -11.85 -10.27 -8.90
CA LEU A 196 -12.74 -11.21 -8.21
C LEU A 196 -13.60 -12.02 -9.20
N THR A 197 -12.97 -12.87 -10.00
CA THR A 197 -13.63 -13.61 -11.09
C THR A 197 -14.62 -14.69 -10.61
N SER A 198 -14.51 -15.13 -9.36
CA SER A 198 -15.42 -16.09 -8.73
C SER A 198 -16.64 -15.45 -8.04
N VAL A 199 -16.79 -14.12 -8.14
CA VAL A 199 -17.90 -13.34 -7.57
C VAL A 199 -18.79 -12.80 -8.69
N LEU A 200 -20.10 -12.79 -8.48
CA LEU A 200 -21.06 -12.18 -9.42
C LEU A 200 -20.71 -10.70 -9.64
N SER A 201 -20.78 -10.23 -10.89
CA SER A 201 -20.35 -8.87 -11.24
C SER A 201 -21.05 -7.76 -10.46
N LYS A 202 -22.29 -7.99 -10.01
CA LYS A 202 -23.03 -7.03 -9.17
C LYS A 202 -22.45 -6.88 -7.76
N ASP A 203 -21.78 -7.91 -7.24
CA ASP A 203 -21.31 -7.99 -5.85
C ASP A 203 -19.79 -7.74 -5.75
N GLN A 204 -19.05 -7.77 -6.87
CA GLN A 204 -17.58 -7.59 -6.91
C GLN A 204 -17.10 -6.34 -6.17
N SER A 205 -17.74 -5.19 -6.40
CA SER A 205 -17.36 -3.94 -5.75
C SER A 205 -17.58 -4.00 -4.23
N GLN A 206 -18.70 -4.60 -3.79
CA GLN A 206 -19.01 -4.74 -2.37
C GLN A 206 -18.02 -5.68 -1.67
N VAL A 207 -17.71 -6.82 -2.29
CA VAL A 207 -16.71 -7.77 -1.76
C VAL A 207 -15.34 -7.11 -1.66
N ALA A 208 -14.91 -6.36 -2.67
CA ALA A 208 -13.63 -5.65 -2.66
C ALA A 208 -13.55 -4.63 -1.51
N ALA A 209 -14.59 -3.82 -1.30
CA ALA A 209 -14.67 -2.86 -0.20
C ALA A 209 -14.52 -3.56 1.17
N LEU A 210 -15.28 -4.64 1.42
CA LEU A 210 -15.21 -5.40 2.67
C LEU A 210 -13.83 -6.07 2.88
N MET A 211 -13.18 -6.50 1.81
CA MET A 211 -11.82 -7.02 1.86
C MET A 211 -10.82 -5.92 2.25
N VAL A 212 -10.92 -4.72 1.66
CA VAL A 212 -10.06 -3.57 1.99
C VAL A 212 -10.25 -3.15 3.44
N GLU A 213 -11.50 -3.08 3.93
CA GLU A 213 -11.80 -2.76 5.33
C GLU A 213 -11.18 -3.75 6.30
N TRP A 214 -11.39 -5.06 6.05
CA TRP A 214 -10.80 -6.11 6.86
C TRP A 214 -9.26 -6.06 6.82
N TRP A 215 -8.68 -5.87 5.64
CA TRP A 215 -7.24 -5.81 5.43
C TRP A 215 -6.61 -4.65 6.19
N ASN A 216 -7.18 -3.45 6.09
CA ASN A 216 -6.71 -2.27 6.82
C ASN A 216 -6.68 -2.53 8.33
N ARG A 217 -7.66 -3.25 8.88
CA ARG A 217 -7.65 -3.66 10.29
C ARG A 217 -6.52 -4.64 10.60
N GLN A 218 -6.21 -5.58 9.71
CA GLN A 218 -5.07 -6.48 9.88
C GLN A 218 -3.75 -5.72 9.91
N ILE A 219 -3.59 -4.72 9.03
CA ILE A 219 -2.39 -3.88 9.00
C ILE A 219 -2.24 -3.11 10.32
N ILE A 220 -3.30 -2.49 10.81
CA ILE A 220 -3.28 -1.81 12.13
C ILE A 220 -2.87 -2.80 13.23
N HIS A 221 -3.44 -4.01 13.25
CA HIS A 221 -3.08 -5.02 14.25
C HIS A 221 -1.60 -5.43 14.16
N ALA A 222 -1.05 -5.59 12.96
CA ALA A 222 0.36 -5.90 12.75
C ALA A 222 1.27 -4.78 13.27
N HIS A 223 0.95 -3.52 12.98
CA HIS A 223 1.74 -2.37 13.46
C HIS A 223 1.63 -2.14 14.97
N CYS A 224 0.49 -2.46 15.57
CA CYS A 224 0.32 -2.41 17.02
C CYS A 224 0.89 -3.63 17.77
N GLY A 225 1.49 -4.60 17.06
CA GLY A 225 2.00 -5.83 17.68
C GLY A 225 0.92 -6.76 18.23
N LYS A 226 -0.34 -6.60 17.79
CA LYS A 226 -1.47 -7.46 18.16
C LYS A 226 -1.52 -8.77 17.35
N ARG A 227 -0.77 -8.83 16.25
CA ARG A 227 -0.56 -10.02 15.42
C ARG A 227 0.85 -10.00 14.84
N ASP A 228 1.25 -11.12 14.24
CA ASP A 228 2.45 -11.19 13.40
C ASP A 228 2.30 -10.26 12.18
N LYS A 229 3.42 -9.67 11.74
CA LYS A 229 3.51 -8.87 10.51
C LYS A 229 3.34 -9.71 9.26
N ALA A 230 3.61 -11.01 9.33
CA ALA A 230 3.33 -11.98 8.29
C ALA A 230 1.81 -12.09 8.09
N ILE A 231 1.35 -11.80 6.87
CA ILE A 231 -0.02 -12.03 6.45
C ILE A 231 0.00 -13.03 5.28
N PRO A 232 -0.35 -14.29 5.54
CA PRO A 232 -0.34 -15.33 4.54
C PRO A 232 -1.56 -15.24 3.62
N ARG A 233 -1.40 -15.65 2.37
CA ARG A 233 -2.45 -15.62 1.35
C ARG A 233 -3.69 -16.42 1.75
N PHE A 234 -3.51 -17.56 2.42
CA PHE A 234 -4.65 -18.38 2.84
C PHE A 234 -5.63 -17.61 3.76
N GLU A 235 -5.14 -16.70 4.62
CA GLU A 235 -6.02 -15.87 5.47
C GLU A 235 -6.87 -14.94 4.62
N LEU A 236 -6.28 -14.34 3.58
CA LEU A 236 -6.95 -13.46 2.65
C LEU A 236 -8.03 -14.20 1.84
N VAL A 237 -7.69 -15.37 1.29
CA VAL A 237 -8.64 -16.21 0.54
C VAL A 237 -9.76 -16.71 1.44
N LYS A 238 -9.45 -17.17 2.65
CA LYS A 238 -10.46 -17.55 3.64
C LYS A 238 -11.42 -16.41 3.92
N ARG A 239 -10.90 -15.19 4.15
CA ARG A 239 -11.75 -14.03 4.41
C ARG A 239 -12.62 -13.67 3.21
N HIS A 240 -12.08 -13.72 2.00
CA HIS A 240 -12.87 -13.55 0.78
C HIS A 240 -14.04 -14.53 0.72
N MET A 241 -13.79 -15.82 0.98
CA MET A 241 -14.85 -16.85 0.99
C MET A 241 -15.92 -16.58 2.05
N GLU A 242 -15.54 -16.16 3.25
CA GLU A 242 -16.48 -15.75 4.31
C GLU A 242 -17.36 -14.58 3.84
N ILE A 243 -16.76 -13.54 3.27
CA ILE A 243 -17.50 -12.36 2.78
C ILE A 243 -18.50 -12.75 1.68
N VAL A 244 -18.07 -13.57 0.71
CA VAL A 244 -18.94 -14.02 -0.38
C VAL A 244 -20.10 -14.87 0.18
N ALA A 245 -19.82 -15.80 1.09
CA ALA A 245 -20.86 -16.59 1.74
C ALA A 245 -21.82 -15.71 2.53
N ASP A 246 -21.32 -14.72 3.27
CA ASP A 246 -22.17 -13.81 4.05
C ASP A 246 -23.16 -13.05 3.14
N ILE A 247 -22.70 -12.59 1.98
CA ILE A 247 -23.54 -11.91 0.96
C ILE A 247 -24.55 -12.88 0.32
N GLU A 248 -24.12 -14.09 -0.06
CA GLU A 248 -24.99 -15.08 -0.69
C GLU A 248 -26.12 -15.56 0.23
N HIS A 249 -25.85 -15.68 1.53
CA HIS A 249 -26.82 -16.13 2.52
C HIS A 249 -27.70 -14.99 3.07
N ASP A 250 -27.57 -13.77 2.52
CA ASP A 250 -28.22 -12.55 3.02
C ASP A 250 -28.05 -12.41 4.55
N THR A 251 -26.84 -12.75 5.00
CA THR A 251 -26.52 -12.77 6.42
C THR A 251 -26.58 -11.32 6.89
N LEU A 252 -27.52 -11.03 7.78
CA LEU A 252 -27.87 -9.69 8.23
C LEU A 252 -26.63 -8.87 8.66
N VAL A 253 -26.02 -8.15 7.72
CA VAL A 253 -24.91 -7.25 8.01
C VAL A 253 -25.48 -6.07 8.78
N ASP A 254 -25.03 -5.88 10.02
CA ASP A 254 -25.37 -4.70 10.81
C ASP A 254 -24.58 -3.48 10.28
N TYR A 255 -25.07 -2.89 9.19
CA TYR A 255 -24.46 -1.73 8.53
C TYR A 255 -24.26 -0.54 9.46
N PHE A 256 -25.04 -0.46 10.53
CA PHE A 256 -25.06 0.66 11.45
C PHE A 256 -24.47 0.30 12.82
N ALA A 257 -23.76 -0.83 12.94
CA ALA A 257 -23.21 -1.36 14.21
C ALA A 257 -22.38 -0.35 15.01
N VAL A 258 -21.75 0.61 14.34
CA VAL A 258 -20.93 1.68 14.95
C VAL A 258 -21.54 3.08 14.83
N GLU A 259 -22.65 3.24 14.11
CA GLU A 259 -23.26 4.55 13.85
C GLU A 259 -24.17 5.01 14.99
N LEU A 260 -24.27 6.32 15.19
CA LEU A 260 -25.20 6.93 16.14
C LEU A 260 -26.39 7.53 15.38
N PRO A 261 -27.59 7.50 15.96
CA PRO A 261 -28.75 8.15 15.36
C PRO A 261 -28.48 9.66 15.17
N PRO A 262 -28.93 10.27 14.05
CA PRO A 262 -28.82 11.71 13.87
C PRO A 262 -29.58 12.45 14.96
N GLU A 263 -29.16 13.68 15.29
CA GLU A 263 -29.81 14.49 16.35
C GLU A 263 -31.30 14.76 16.09
N SER A 264 -31.74 14.65 14.84
CA SER A 264 -33.13 14.76 14.42
C SER A 264 -33.97 13.50 14.65
N HIS A 265 -33.35 12.34 14.94
CA HIS A 265 -34.06 11.08 15.16
C HIS A 265 -34.87 11.13 16.45
N LYS A 266 -36.15 10.73 16.35
CA LYS A 266 -37.04 10.60 17.50
C LYS A 266 -37.49 9.16 17.60
N SER A 267 -37.00 8.46 18.61
CA SER A 267 -37.45 7.10 18.92
C SER A 267 -38.95 7.06 19.22
N HIS A 268 -39.59 5.94 18.92
CA HIS A 268 -41.00 5.75 19.25
C HIS A 268 -41.24 5.87 20.78
N PRO A 269 -42.30 6.57 21.24
CA PRO A 269 -42.55 6.81 22.68
C PRO A 269 -42.62 5.54 23.54
N MET A 270 -43.00 4.42 22.92
CA MET A 270 -43.05 3.10 23.57
C MET A 270 -41.68 2.65 24.12
N VAL A 271 -40.57 3.02 23.47
CA VAL A 271 -39.22 2.64 23.91
C VAL A 271 -38.92 3.27 25.27
N ALA A 272 -39.24 4.56 25.43
CA ALA A 272 -39.09 5.25 26.72
C ALA A 272 -39.96 4.64 27.81
N ASN A 273 -41.21 4.30 27.49
CA ASN A 273 -42.13 3.68 28.43
C ASN A 273 -41.65 2.30 28.89
N GLN A 274 -41.15 1.47 27.97
CA GLN A 274 -40.66 0.12 28.29
C GLN A 274 -39.42 0.15 29.18
N ILE A 275 -38.47 1.06 28.92
CA ILE A 275 -37.27 1.22 29.75
C ILE A 275 -37.64 1.75 31.15
N SER A 276 -38.57 2.69 31.23
CA SER A 276 -39.07 3.20 32.51
C SER A 276 -39.77 2.13 33.36
N LEU A 277 -40.58 1.26 32.73
CA LEU A 277 -41.30 0.18 33.42
C LEU A 277 -40.38 -0.85 34.10
N VAL A 278 -39.18 -1.06 33.56
CA VAL A 278 -38.18 -1.98 34.14
C VAL A 278 -37.18 -1.27 35.04
N GLY A 279 -37.39 0.02 35.35
CA GLY A 279 -36.47 0.81 36.18
C GLY A 279 -35.12 1.10 35.51
N GLY A 280 -35.09 1.12 34.18
CA GLY A 280 -33.86 1.33 33.41
C GLY A 280 -33.31 2.75 33.51
N THR A 281 -32.01 2.85 33.34
CA THR A 281 -31.24 4.11 33.40
C THR A 281 -31.27 4.88 32.08
N GLU A 282 -30.89 6.16 32.13
CA GLU A 282 -30.74 7.00 30.93
C GLU A 282 -29.70 6.46 29.93
N ALA A 283 -28.68 5.73 30.41
CA ALA A 283 -27.71 5.06 29.55
C ALA A 283 -28.35 3.89 28.78
N GLU A 284 -29.21 3.12 29.44
CA GLU A 284 -29.96 2.01 28.82
C GLU A 284 -31.01 2.52 27.83
N PHE A 285 -31.65 3.65 28.14
CA PHE A 285 -32.53 4.35 27.21
C PHE A 285 -31.78 4.75 25.93
N ARG A 286 -30.64 5.45 26.05
CA ARG A 286 -29.83 5.84 24.88
C ARG A 286 -29.37 4.64 24.04
N ARG A 287 -28.97 3.54 24.69
CA ARG A 287 -28.60 2.29 24.00
C ARG A 287 -29.81 1.69 23.26
N ALA A 288 -30.98 1.68 23.87
CA ALA A 288 -32.20 1.18 23.24
C ALA A 288 -32.61 2.02 22.02
N VAL A 289 -32.55 3.35 22.13
CA VAL A 289 -32.80 4.27 21.00
C VAL A 289 -31.80 4.05 19.86
N THR A 290 -30.52 3.88 20.19
CA THR A 290 -29.47 3.63 19.20
C THR A 290 -29.70 2.31 18.47
N ASN A 291 -29.97 1.23 19.20
CA ASN A 291 -30.22 -0.08 18.59
C ASN A 291 -31.53 -0.10 17.78
N GLU A 292 -32.57 0.59 18.24
CA GLU A 292 -33.84 0.70 17.51
C GLU A 292 -33.67 1.45 16.18
N TRP A 293 -32.94 2.56 16.20
CA TRP A 293 -32.61 3.30 14.99
C TRP A 293 -31.79 2.45 14.01
N ARG A 294 -30.70 1.83 14.48
CA ARG A 294 -29.86 0.94 13.65
C ARG A 294 -30.68 -0.16 13.01
N ALA A 295 -31.55 -0.84 13.78
CA ALA A 295 -32.40 -1.89 13.26
C ALA A 295 -33.38 -1.38 12.20
N ARG A 296 -33.94 -0.18 12.36
CA ARG A 296 -34.83 0.44 11.36
C ARG A 296 -34.10 0.83 10.09
N GLU A 297 -32.96 1.49 10.19
CA GLU A 297 -32.18 1.91 9.03
C GLU A 297 -31.62 0.70 8.28
N THR A 298 -31.13 -0.31 9.01
CA THR A 298 -30.70 -1.59 8.43
C THR A 298 -31.84 -2.22 7.64
N ARG A 299 -33.04 -2.29 8.23
CA ARG A 299 -34.24 -2.82 7.56
C ARG A 299 -34.68 -1.96 6.36
N SER A 300 -34.66 -0.65 6.50
CA SER A 300 -35.02 0.28 5.42
C SER A 300 -34.11 0.09 4.23
N ARG A 301 -32.79 0.03 4.50
CA ARG A 301 -31.77 -0.20 3.50
C ARG A 301 -31.95 -1.54 2.78
N TRP A 302 -32.14 -2.65 3.51
CA TRP A 302 -32.46 -3.93 2.89
C TRP A 302 -33.71 -3.90 2.04
N SER A 303 -34.73 -3.14 2.43
CA SER A 303 -35.97 -3.03 1.66
C SER A 303 -35.85 -2.19 0.39
N THR A 304 -34.80 -1.36 0.26
CA THR A 304 -34.60 -0.46 -0.88
C THR A 304 -33.45 -0.90 -1.80
N GLU A 305 -32.51 -1.70 -1.30
CA GLU A 305 -31.29 -2.12 -2.01
C GLU A 305 -31.32 -3.59 -2.49
N ASN A 306 -32.30 -4.40 -2.09
CA ASN A 306 -32.61 -5.73 -2.65
C ASN A 306 -33.76 -5.66 -3.67
#